data_AF-A0A372FWY4-F1
#
_entry.id   AF-A0A372FWY4-F1
#
_cell.length_a   1.000
_cell.length_b   1.000
_cell.length_c   1.000
_cell.angle_alpha   90.00
_cell.angle_beta   90.00
_cell.angle_gamma   90.00
#
_symmetry.space_group_name_H-M   'P 1'
#
loop_
_entity.id
_entity.type
_entity.pdbx_description
1 polymer ?
#
loop_
_entity_poly.entity_id
_entity_poly.type
_entity_poly.pdbx_seq_one_letter_code
_entity_poly.pdbx_strand_id
1 'polypeptide(L)' 'MGDVVRVPEGAYQPGAGELTLYVAEVGDRIARDGSVWIEVYGHEVQEDRTLRGRRRYAQVRPDLADVRPARGW' A
#
# COMPACT_ATOMS: atom_id res chain seq x y z
N MET A 1 7.50 -11.23 -7.92
CA MET A 1 7.56 -9.90 -8.57
C MET A 1 6.35 -9.16 -8.06
N GLY A 2 6.55 -8.07 -7.33
CA GLY A 2 5.48 -7.30 -6.70
C GLY A 2 5.72 -5.81 -6.90
N ASP A 3 4.77 -5.01 -6.44
CA ASP A 3 4.78 -3.54 -6.53
C ASP A 3 4.84 -2.94 -5.12
N VAL A 4 5.23 -1.67 -5.01
CA VAL A 4 5.24 -0.89 -3.77
C VAL A 4 4.41 0.29 -4.11
N VAL A 5 3.49 0.48 -3.19
CA VAL A 5 2.64 1.62 -3.15
C VAL A 5 3.23 2.56 -2.11
N ARG A 6 3.44 3.80 -2.51
CA ARG A 6 3.58 4.93 -1.59
C ARG A 6 2.25 5.65 -1.56
N VAL A 7 1.64 5.70 -0.39
CA VAL A 7 0.28 6.24 -0.24
C VAL A 7 0.32 7.31 0.84
N PRO A 8 -0.09 8.55 0.54
CA PRO A 8 -0.07 9.62 1.52
C PRO A 8 -1.07 9.35 2.66
N GLU A 9 -0.85 10.02 3.79
CA GLU A 9 -1.79 9.98 4.90
C GLU A 9 -3.20 10.40 4.45
N GLY A 10 -4.23 9.71 4.96
CA GLY A 10 -5.62 9.92 4.57
C GLY A 10 -6.05 9.23 3.27
N ALA A 11 -5.11 8.72 2.48
CA ALA A 11 -5.38 7.91 1.29
C ALA A 11 -5.27 6.40 1.54
N TYR A 12 -5.06 5.98 2.78
CA TYR A 12 -5.17 4.58 3.19
C TYR A 12 -5.72 4.46 4.61
N GLN A 13 -6.21 3.26 4.94
CA GLN A 13 -6.65 2.92 6.28
C GLN A 13 -6.44 1.42 6.56
N PRO A 14 -6.18 1.01 7.81
CA PRO A 14 -5.88 1.87 8.96
C PRO A 14 -4.42 2.37 8.96
N GLY A 15 -4.20 3.57 9.49
CA GLY A 15 -2.87 4.10 9.78
C GLY A 15 -2.79 5.62 9.86
N ALA A 16 -1.60 6.11 10.18
CA ALA A 16 -1.21 7.52 10.15
C ALA A 16 0.18 7.64 9.51
N GLY A 17 0.51 8.81 8.96
CA GLY A 17 1.73 9.04 8.17
C GLY A 17 1.64 8.49 6.74
N GLU A 18 2.75 8.53 6.00
CA GLU A 18 2.85 7.91 4.67
C GLU A 18 2.96 6.38 4.81
N LEU A 19 2.22 5.64 3.99
CA LEU A 19 2.39 4.19 3.85
C LEU A 19 3.36 3.90 2.70
N THR A 20 4.44 3.19 2.98
CA THR A 20 5.26 2.53 1.95
C THR A 20 5.15 1.02 2.14
N LEU A 21 4.48 0.34 1.21
CA LEU A 21 4.12 -1.08 1.36
C LEU A 21 4.49 -1.88 0.12
N TYR A 22 5.29 -2.94 0.28
CA TYR A 22 5.46 -3.97 -0.72
C TYR A 22 4.22 -4.83 -0.77
N VAL A 23 3.48 -4.75 -1.87
CA VAL A 23 2.23 -5.47 -2.10
C VAL A 23 2.56 -6.91 -2.48
N ALA A 24 2.17 -7.83 -1.61
CA ALA A 24 2.26 -9.26 -1.85
C ALA A 24 0.96 -9.81 -2.46
N GLU A 25 -0.18 -9.19 -2.14
CA GLU A 25 -1.50 -9.61 -2.59
C GLU A 25 -2.43 -8.40 -2.68
N VAL A 26 -3.30 -8.41 -3.68
CA VAL A 26 -4.39 -7.46 -3.88
C VAL A 26 -5.70 -8.21 -3.66
N GLY A 27 -6.51 -7.72 -2.73
CA GLY A 27 -7.82 -8.26 -2.40
C GLY A 27 -8.95 -7.50 -3.09
N ASP A 28 -10.02 -7.25 -2.33
CA ASP A 28 -11.24 -6.69 -2.88
C ASP A 28 -11.14 -5.22 -3.28
N ARG A 29 -12.01 -4.83 -4.21
CA ARG A 29 -12.23 -3.46 -4.64
C ARG A 29 -13.58 -2.97 -4.12
N ILE A 30 -13.57 -1.84 -3.41
CA ILE A 30 -14.75 -1.27 -2.75
C ILE A 30 -14.94 0.17 -3.22
N ALA A 31 -16.15 0.52 -3.66
CA ALA A 31 -16.52 1.91 -3.87
C ALA A 31 -17.08 2.50 -2.57
N ARG A 32 -16.49 3.59 -2.08
CA ARG A 32 -16.88 4.24 -0.82
C ARG A 32 -16.67 5.75 -0.95
N ASP A 33 -17.68 6.53 -0.56
CA ASP A 33 -17.63 8.01 -0.53
C ASP A 33 -17.17 8.62 -1.86
N GLY A 34 -17.64 8.06 -2.99
CA GLY A 34 -17.27 8.49 -4.34
C GLY A 34 -15.84 8.11 -4.77
N SER A 35 -15.10 7.39 -3.92
CA SER A 35 -13.73 6.95 -4.19
C SER A 35 -13.66 5.43 -4.31
N VAL A 36 -12.66 4.94 -5.04
CA VAL A 36 -12.33 3.51 -5.11
C VAL A 36 -11.29 3.21 -4.03
N TRP A 37 -11.49 2.12 -3.30
CA TRP A 37 -10.55 1.59 -2.33
C TRP A 37 -10.20 0.16 -2.72
N ILE A 38 -8.94 -0.23 -2.51
CA ILE A 38 -8.44 -1.57 -2.81
C ILE A 38 -7.80 -2.13 -1.55
N GLU A 39 -8.15 -3.35 -1.19
CA GLU A 39 -7.48 -4.08 -0.15
C GLU A 39 -6.11 -4.56 -0.63
N VAL A 40 -5.07 -4.27 0.13
CA VAL A 40 -3.72 -4.73 -0.15
C VAL A 40 -3.13 -5.38 1.10
N TYR A 41 -2.39 -6.44 0.85
CA TYR A 41 -1.67 -7.17 1.88
C TYR A 41 -0.20 -7.24 1.50
N GLY A 42 0.67 -6.96 2.44
CA GLY A 42 2.06 -6.74 2.10
C GLY A 42 2.98 -6.61 3.30
N HIS A 43 4.17 -6.09 3.04
CA HIS A 43 5.19 -5.82 4.04
C HIS A 43 5.58 -4.36 3.97
N GLU A 44 5.62 -3.67 5.11
CA GLU A 44 6.13 -2.30 5.14
C GLU A 44 7.59 -2.29 4.69
N VAL A 45 7.92 -1.33 3.83
CA VAL A 45 9.30 -1.05 3.48
C VAL A 45 9.86 -0.09 4.52
N GLN A 46 10.95 -0.47 5.15
CA GLN A 46 11.67 0.35 6.10
C GLN A 46 12.57 1.35 5.37
N GLU A 47 13.09 2.34 6.10
CA GLU A 47 13.99 3.37 5.54
C GLU A 47 15.26 2.78 4.92
N ASP A 48 15.78 1.69 5.52
CA ASP A 48 16.92 0.92 5.01
C ASP A 48 16.56 -0.01 3.83
N ARG A 49 15.34 0.13 3.28
CA ARG A 49 14.77 -0.68 2.19
C ARG A 49 14.54 -2.15 2.51
N THR A 50 14.63 -2.54 3.78
CA THR A 50 14.24 -3.89 4.19
C THR A 50 12.73 -4.01 4.35
N LEU A 51 12.22 -5.23 4.22
CA LEU A 51 10.81 -5.52 4.48
C LEU A 51 10.59 -5.87 5.94
N ARG A 52 9.61 -5.22 6.57
CA ARG A 52 9.15 -5.62 7.89
C ARG A 52 8.57 -7.04 7.82
N GLY A 53 9.09 -7.95 8.65
CA GLY A 53 8.70 -9.37 8.59
C GLY A 53 7.21 -9.63 8.82
N ARG A 54 6.52 -8.76 9.57
CA ARG A 54 5.08 -8.88 9.83
C ARG A 54 4.28 -8.41 8.61
N ARG A 55 3.38 -9.25 8.12
CA ARG A 55 2.41 -8.90 7.08
C ARG A 55 1.43 -7.83 7.58
N ARG A 56 1.17 -6.83 6.76
CA ARG A 56 0.25 -5.71 7.00
C ARG A 56 -0.88 -5.72 5.97
N TYR A 57 -2.07 -5.40 6.45
CA TYR A 57 -3.25 -5.09 5.65
C TYR A 57 -3.44 -3.57 5.58
N ALA A 58 -3.88 -3.07 4.42
CA ALA A 58 -4.40 -1.72 4.25
C ALA A 58 -5.46 -1.69 3.14
N GLN A 59 -6.44 -0.82 3.29
CA GLN A 59 -7.27 -0.34 2.18
C GLN A 59 -6.62 0.93 1.65
N VAL A 60 -6.29 0.98 0.36
CA VAL A 60 -5.61 2.10 -0.27
C VAL A 60 -6.49 2.73 -1.35
N ARG A 61 -6.37 4.04 -1.51
CA ARG A 61 -6.92 4.77 -2.66
C ARG A 61 -5.93 4.70 -3.82
N PRO A 62 -6.23 3.92 -4.88
CA PRO A 62 -5.30 3.73 -5.99
C PRO A 62 -5.09 5.00 -6.82
N ASP A 63 -6.05 5.92 -6.81
CA ASP A 63 -5.96 7.21 -7.50
C ASP A 63 -4.96 8.19 -6.85
N LEU A 64 -4.57 7.91 -5.59
CA LEU A 64 -3.61 8.70 -4.83
C LEU A 64 -2.33 7.91 -4.49
N ALA A 65 -2.20 6.68 -4.99
CA ALA A 65 -1.04 5.83 -4.75
C ALA A 65 0.02 6.03 -5.83
N ASP A 66 1.27 6.25 -5.44
CA ASP A 66 2.42 6.13 -6.33
C ASP A 66 2.83 4.64 -6.38
N VAL A 67 2.48 3.99 -7.49
CA VAL A 67 2.82 2.58 -7.74
C VAL A 67 4.10 2.53 -8.52
N ARG A 68 5.06 1.76 -8.01
CA ARG A 68 6.31 1.50 -8.71
C ARG A 68 6.51 -0.01 -8.88
N PRO A 69 7.49 -0.46 -9.67
CA PRO A 69 7.91 -1.87 -9.70
C PRO A 69 8.98 -2.17 -8.64
N ALA A 70 8.91 -3.32 -7.97
CA ALA A 70 9.88 -3.68 -6.92
C ALA A 70 11.31 -3.91 -7.38
N ARG A 71 11.55 -3.96 -8.69
CA ARG A 71 12.88 -4.15 -9.26
C ARG A 71 13.72 -2.86 -9.24
N GLY A 72 13.20 -1.75 -8.74
CA GLY A 72 13.86 -0.44 -8.83
C GLY A 72 13.73 0.47 -7.60
N TRP A 73 13.58 -0.08 -6.39
CA TRP A 73 13.58 0.72 -5.15
C TRP A 73 14.81 0.57 -4.31
#